data_AF-A0A9W6T733-F1
#
_entry.id   AF-A0A9W6T733-F1
#
_cell.length_a   1.000
_cell.length_b   1.000
_cell.length_c   1.000
_cell.angle_alpha   90.00
_cell.angle_beta   90.00
_cell.angle_gamma   90.00
#
_symmetry.space_group_name_H-M   'P 1'
#
loop_
_entity.id
_entity.type
_entity.pdbx_description
1 polymer ?
#
loop_
_entity_poly.entity_id
_entity_poly.type
_entity_poly.pdbx_seq_one_letter_code
_entity_poly.pdbx_strand_id
1 'polypeptide(L)'
;MEGVRVVVDQVSILLWDEIMAALRLEFTNFKKDILLSSNMPSAGSEFQNVEGAFLPAVKGNLFEAINLGMSLVSDDFSDPDLRHTTNHFIIVSPGTGLFDVDYSLLVQTSKLLSIVDATIDLICLSQPPLHVVPLLRYMDGQNKVKHCIPSWMDISFWNDNSQAIQQWLPRCKIYELQMMGIMENELSTVSVDRLNFKNARSVIDAMDNFDSNT
;
A
#
# COMPACT_ATOMS: atom_id res chain seq x y z
N MET A 1 0.32 -6.91 -16.18
CA MET A 1 1.79 -6.92 -16.22
C MET A 1 2.25 -6.21 -14.97
N GLU A 2 3.08 -6.85 -14.16
CA GLU A 2 3.70 -6.23 -12.99
C GLU A 2 5.11 -5.79 -13.38
N GLY A 3 5.50 -4.59 -12.99
CA GLY A 3 6.77 -4.01 -13.41
C GLY A 3 7.31 -3.05 -12.35
N VAL A 4 8.63 -3.05 -12.19
CA VAL A 4 9.37 -2.10 -11.36
C VAL A 4 10.25 -1.28 -12.30
N ARG A 5 10.30 0.04 -12.11
CA ARG A 5 11.16 0.95 -12.86
C ARG A 5 12.17 1.56 -11.90
N VAL A 6 13.45 1.38 -12.21
CA VAL A 6 14.55 2.05 -11.51
C VAL A 6 14.75 3.41 -12.16
N VAL A 7 14.70 4.49 -11.37
CA VAL A 7 14.85 5.86 -11.86
C VAL A 7 16.25 6.41 -11.59
N VAL A 8 16.79 6.09 -10.42
CA VAL A 8 18.12 6.53 -9.98
C VAL A 8 18.80 5.35 -9.33
N ASP A 9 20.08 5.15 -9.63
CA ASP A 9 20.91 4.10 -9.06
C ASP A 9 22.25 4.68 -8.60
N GLN A 10 22.66 4.35 -7.38
CA GLN A 10 23.95 4.72 -6.76
C GLN A 10 24.38 6.20 -6.90
N VAL A 11 23.51 7.16 -6.55
CA VAL A 11 23.83 8.59 -6.62
C VAL A 11 24.05 9.20 -5.23
N SER A 12 25.04 10.11 -5.13
CA SER A 12 25.30 10.88 -3.92
C SER A 12 24.14 11.83 -3.57
N ILE A 13 23.83 11.94 -2.28
CA ILE A 13 22.80 12.83 -1.74
C ILE A 13 23.00 14.31 -2.09
N LEU A 14 24.22 14.71 -2.45
CA LEU A 14 24.54 16.09 -2.85
C LEU A 14 23.80 16.54 -4.11
N LEU A 15 23.31 15.61 -4.93
CA LEU A 15 22.58 15.87 -6.18
C LEU A 15 21.05 15.78 -5.98
N TRP A 16 20.56 15.99 -4.75
CA TRP A 16 19.14 15.82 -4.41
C TRP A 16 18.18 16.59 -5.32
N ASP A 17 18.54 17.82 -5.72
CA ASP A 17 17.69 18.63 -6.58
C ASP A 17 17.51 18.01 -7.98
N GLU A 18 18.57 17.42 -8.54
CA GLU A 18 18.52 16.72 -9.83
C GLU A 18 17.73 15.41 -9.70
N ILE A 19 17.96 14.64 -8.63
CA ILE A 19 17.22 13.41 -8.32
C ILE A 19 15.72 13.72 -8.22
N MET A 20 15.34 14.78 -7.50
CA MET A 20 13.94 15.16 -7.34
C MET A 20 13.31 15.66 -8.63
N ALA A 21 14.07 16.38 -9.46
CA ALA A 21 13.60 16.80 -10.78
C ALA A 21 13.33 15.57 -11.69
N ALA A 22 14.27 14.63 -11.74
CA ALA A 22 14.14 13.39 -12.50
C ALA A 22 12.95 12.55 -12.01
N LEU A 23 12.82 12.35 -10.69
CA LEU A 23 11.70 11.63 -10.09
C LEU A 23 10.35 12.25 -10.47
N ARG A 24 10.19 13.58 -10.34
CA ARG A 24 8.93 14.26 -10.69
C ARG A 24 8.55 14.09 -12.17
N LEU A 25 9.53 14.20 -13.05
CA LEU A 25 9.33 13.99 -14.48
C LEU A 25 8.88 12.54 -14.76
N GLU A 26 9.56 11.58 -14.16
CA GLU A 26 9.27 10.16 -14.30
C GLU A 26 7.90 9.78 -13.74
N PHE A 27 7.53 10.28 -12.54
CA PHE A 27 6.19 10.06 -11.98
C PHE A 27 5.07 10.58 -12.90
N THR A 28 5.31 11.70 -13.59
CA THR A 28 4.33 12.28 -14.51
C THR A 28 4.15 11.41 -15.77
N ASN A 29 5.24 10.87 -16.29
CA ASN A 29 5.23 10.04 -17.50
C ASN A 29 4.85 8.58 -17.22
N PHE A 30 5.09 8.08 -16.01
CA PHE A 30 4.92 6.67 -15.65
C PHE A 30 3.52 6.12 -15.96
N LYS A 31 2.47 6.86 -15.58
CA LYS A 31 1.09 6.45 -15.87
C LYS A 31 0.82 6.35 -17.37
N LYS A 32 1.34 7.30 -18.15
CA LYS A 32 1.20 7.30 -19.61
C LYS A 32 1.95 6.12 -20.22
N ASP A 33 3.19 5.89 -19.79
CA ASP A 33 4.06 4.84 -20.33
C ASP A 33 3.50 3.43 -20.09
N ILE A 34 2.87 3.18 -18.93
CA ILE A 34 2.31 1.86 -18.59
C ILE A 34 0.94 1.62 -19.22
N LEU A 35 0.10 2.65 -19.28
CA LEU A 35 -1.26 2.53 -19.82
C LEU A 35 -1.28 2.48 -21.35
N LEU A 36 -0.27 3.07 -22.00
CA LEU A 36 -0.06 2.99 -23.44
C LEU A 36 0.81 1.77 -23.75
N SER A 37 0.29 0.56 -23.52
CA SER A 37 0.93 -0.62 -24.08
C SER A 37 0.98 -0.44 -25.60
N SER A 38 2.20 -0.37 -26.15
CA SER A 38 2.43 -0.19 -27.57
C SER A 38 1.92 -1.41 -28.34
N ASN A 39 0.64 -1.40 -28.71
CA ASN A 39 0.22 -2.17 -29.86
C ASN A 39 1.01 -1.60 -31.04
N MET A 40 1.96 -2.40 -31.56
CA MET A 40 2.62 -2.15 -32.82
C MET A 40 1.55 -1.69 -33.82
N PRO A 41 1.72 -0.54 -34.50
CA PRO A 41 0.69 -0.02 -35.37
C PRO A 41 0.49 -1.00 -36.53
N SER A 42 -0.48 -1.89 -36.39
CA SER A 42 -1.02 -2.65 -37.51
C SER A 42 -1.79 -1.64 -38.34
N ALA A 43 -1.29 -1.40 -39.54
CA ALA A 43 -1.73 -0.37 -40.47
C ALA A 43 -3.27 -0.22 -40.49
N GLY A 44 -3.79 0.91 -39.99
CA GLY A 44 -5.16 1.34 -40.21
C GLY A 44 -6.10 1.53 -39.01
N SER A 45 -5.63 1.43 -37.76
CA SER A 45 -6.46 1.78 -36.59
C SER A 45 -5.77 2.82 -35.68
N GLU A 46 -6.28 4.05 -35.68
CA GLU A 46 -5.76 5.19 -34.88
C GLU A 46 -6.13 5.13 -33.39
N PHE A 47 -6.58 3.98 -32.88
CA PHE A 47 -7.00 3.84 -31.50
C PHE A 47 -5.91 3.14 -30.67
N GLN A 48 -5.13 3.92 -29.94
CA GLN A 48 -4.35 3.42 -28.80
C GLN A 48 -5.34 2.97 -27.72
N ASN A 49 -5.56 1.66 -27.62
CA ASN A 49 -6.33 1.10 -26.52
C ASN A 49 -5.51 1.23 -25.23
N VAL A 50 -6.07 1.94 -24.26
CA VAL A 50 -5.57 1.97 -22.88
C VAL A 50 -5.96 0.66 -22.23
N GLU A 51 -5.00 -0.24 -22.04
CA GLU A 51 -5.21 -1.51 -21.35
C GLU A 51 -4.49 -1.48 -19.99
N GLY A 52 -5.27 -1.40 -18.91
CA GLY A 52 -4.77 -1.54 -17.54
C GLY A 52 -5.37 -0.54 -16.55
N ALA A 53 -5.32 -0.92 -15.27
CA ALA A 53 -5.65 -0.07 -14.14
C ALA A 53 -4.65 -0.32 -13.01
N PHE A 54 -4.37 0.71 -12.20
CA PHE A 54 -3.56 0.51 -11.01
C PHE A 54 -4.34 -0.31 -9.99
N LEU A 55 -3.70 -1.35 -9.48
CA LEU A 55 -4.22 -2.09 -8.34
C LEU A 55 -4.09 -1.23 -7.07
N PRO A 56 -4.97 -1.41 -6.09
CA PRO A 56 -4.82 -0.77 -4.79
C PRO A 56 -3.50 -1.19 -4.14
N ALA A 57 -2.93 -0.33 -3.28
CA ALA A 57 -1.63 -0.57 -2.63
C ALA A 57 -1.52 -1.92 -1.89
N VAL A 58 -2.65 -2.48 -1.45
CA VAL A 58 -2.70 -3.80 -0.78
C VAL A 58 -2.26 -4.94 -1.70
N LYS A 59 -2.51 -4.82 -3.01
CA LYS A 59 -2.09 -5.77 -4.05
C LYS A 59 -0.82 -5.31 -4.77
N GLY A 60 -0.04 -4.44 -4.13
CA GLY A 60 1.23 -3.99 -4.68
C GLY A 60 2.27 -5.11 -4.70
N ASN A 61 3.16 -5.05 -5.68
CA ASN A 61 4.31 -5.95 -5.85
C ASN A 61 5.49 -5.60 -4.90
N LEU A 62 5.16 -5.38 -3.62
CA LEU A 62 6.09 -4.91 -2.61
C LEU A 62 7.25 -5.90 -2.40
N PHE A 63 6.95 -7.19 -2.32
CA PHE A 63 7.93 -8.22 -1.99
C PHE A 63 8.84 -8.55 -3.18
N GLU A 64 8.33 -8.43 -4.39
CA GLU A 64 9.10 -8.51 -5.63
C GLU A 64 10.10 -7.36 -5.70
N ALA A 65 9.65 -6.13 -5.38
CA ALA A 65 10.52 -4.97 -5.32
C ALA A 65 11.60 -5.09 -4.22
N ILE A 66 11.24 -5.60 -3.04
CA ILE A 66 12.20 -5.89 -1.97
C ILE A 66 13.23 -6.91 -2.47
N ASN A 67 12.80 -8.04 -3.02
CA ASN A 67 13.72 -9.07 -3.49
C ASN A 67 14.64 -8.58 -4.63
N LEU A 68 14.14 -7.71 -5.51
CA LEU A 68 14.95 -7.05 -6.52
C LEU A 68 16.01 -6.15 -5.87
N GLY A 69 15.64 -5.34 -4.89
CA GLY A 69 16.55 -4.49 -4.13
C GLY A 69 17.58 -5.29 -3.33
N MET A 70 17.17 -6.38 -2.68
CA MET A 70 18.07 -7.29 -1.96
C MET A 70 19.09 -7.92 -2.89
N SER A 71 18.71 -8.21 -4.14
CA SER A 71 19.64 -8.79 -5.12
C SER A 71 20.77 -7.84 -5.51
N LEU A 72 20.55 -6.52 -5.44
CA LEU A 72 21.60 -5.51 -5.65
C LEU A 72 22.58 -5.45 -4.47
N VAL A 73 22.09 -5.75 -3.26
CA VAL A 73 22.87 -5.65 -2.01
C VAL A 73 23.61 -6.96 -1.69
N SER A 74 23.08 -8.11 -2.13
CA SER A 74 23.65 -9.43 -1.82
C SER A 74 24.93 -9.78 -2.61
N ASP A 75 25.42 -8.92 -3.49
CA ASP A 75 26.66 -9.17 -4.23
C ASP A 75 27.89 -8.84 -3.37
N ASP A 76 28.20 -9.74 -2.44
CA ASP A 76 29.30 -9.64 -1.46
C ASP A 76 30.69 -9.44 -2.13
N PHE A 77 30.81 -9.68 -3.43
CA PHE A 77 32.07 -9.60 -4.17
C PHE A 77 32.28 -8.27 -4.88
N SER A 78 31.23 -7.46 -5.05
CA SER A 78 31.33 -6.20 -5.79
C SER A 78 31.78 -5.02 -4.91
N ASP A 79 31.39 -4.99 -3.62
CA ASP A 79 31.62 -3.82 -2.76
C ASP A 79 32.39 -4.15 -1.48
N PRO A 80 33.73 -4.02 -1.47
CA PRO A 80 34.54 -4.07 -0.24
C PRO A 80 34.49 -2.74 0.53
N ASP A 81 33.33 -2.09 0.63
CA ASP A 81 33.18 -0.88 1.45
C ASP A 81 32.93 -1.24 2.92
N LEU A 82 34.01 -1.21 3.70
CA LEU A 82 34.01 -1.50 5.14
C LEU A 82 33.37 -0.38 5.98
N ARG A 83 32.87 0.70 5.37
CA ARG A 83 32.31 1.87 6.09
C ARG A 83 30.80 1.78 6.30
N HIS A 84 30.09 0.98 5.50
CA HIS A 84 28.64 0.81 5.58
C HIS A 84 28.33 -0.61 6.04
N THR A 85 27.94 -0.77 7.31
CA THR A 85 27.76 -2.09 7.93
C THR A 85 26.31 -2.58 7.99
N THR A 86 25.33 -1.71 7.74
CA THR A 86 23.90 -2.05 7.91
C THR A 86 23.10 -1.65 6.68
N ASN A 87 22.46 -2.64 6.06
CA ASN A 87 21.58 -2.44 4.92
C ASN A 87 20.19 -2.04 5.41
N HIS A 88 19.74 -0.85 5.03
CA HIS A 88 18.47 -0.30 5.48
C HIS A 88 17.58 0.02 4.29
N PHE A 89 16.43 -0.63 4.20
CA PHE A 89 15.47 -0.45 3.11
C PHE A 89 14.35 0.48 3.56
N ILE A 90 14.22 1.63 2.91
CA ILE A 90 13.12 2.55 3.14
C ILE A 90 12.11 2.40 2.02
N ILE A 91 10.85 2.13 2.39
CA ILE A 91 9.77 1.92 1.44
C ILE A 91 8.70 2.96 1.71
N VAL A 92 8.30 3.70 0.67
CA VAL A 92 7.19 4.66 0.77
C VAL A 92 5.97 4.06 0.07
N SER A 93 4.86 3.96 0.79
CA SER A 93 3.61 3.40 0.26
C SER A 93 2.42 4.31 0.51
N PRO A 94 1.49 4.48 -0.45
CA PRO A 94 0.24 5.18 -0.20
C PRO A 94 -0.77 4.34 0.60
N GLY A 95 -0.48 3.08 0.92
CA GLY A 95 -1.38 2.16 1.65
C GLY A 95 -1.40 2.38 3.17
N THR A 96 -2.17 1.54 3.87
CA THR A 96 -2.32 1.57 5.34
C THR A 96 -1.44 0.54 6.07
N GLY A 97 -0.51 -0.13 5.37
CA GLY A 97 0.33 -1.18 5.95
C GLY A 97 -0.22 -2.60 5.87
N LEU A 98 -1.28 -2.82 5.07
CA LEU A 98 -1.82 -4.14 4.73
C LEU A 98 -1.33 -4.54 3.34
N PHE A 99 -0.73 -5.72 3.21
CA PHE A 99 -0.26 -6.24 1.92
C PHE A 99 -0.64 -7.71 1.75
N ASP A 100 -1.08 -8.05 0.55
CA ASP A 100 -1.31 -9.43 0.13
C ASP A 100 -0.03 -9.96 -0.51
N VAL A 101 0.44 -11.10 -0.03
CA VAL A 101 1.71 -11.71 -0.47
C VAL A 101 1.57 -13.22 -0.61
N ASP A 102 2.30 -13.80 -1.56
CA ASP A 102 2.44 -15.24 -1.69
C ASP A 102 3.29 -15.81 -0.55
N TYR A 103 2.85 -16.94 0.01
CA TYR A 103 3.54 -17.56 1.15
C TYR A 103 4.97 -17.98 0.81
N SER A 104 5.22 -18.49 -0.39
CA SER A 104 6.57 -18.86 -0.86
C SER A 104 7.50 -17.66 -0.92
N LEU A 105 7.02 -16.54 -1.48
CA LEU A 105 7.77 -15.30 -1.62
C LEU A 105 8.10 -14.71 -0.25
N LEU A 106 7.11 -14.67 0.65
CA LEU A 106 7.30 -14.23 2.03
C LEU A 106 8.39 -15.02 2.75
N VAL A 107 8.37 -16.35 2.65
CA VAL A 107 9.38 -17.21 3.30
C VAL A 107 10.76 -16.98 2.70
N GLN A 108 10.87 -16.83 1.38
CA GLN A 108 12.13 -16.55 0.71
C GLN A 108 12.69 -15.18 1.13
N THR A 109 11.87 -14.13 1.07
CA THR A 109 12.27 -12.77 1.48
C THR A 109 12.71 -12.73 2.93
N SER A 110 11.97 -13.37 3.83
CA SER A 110 12.33 -13.43 5.26
C SER A 110 13.70 -14.09 5.50
N LYS A 111 14.01 -15.18 4.76
CA LYS A 111 15.33 -15.82 4.82
C LYS A 111 16.43 -14.91 4.28
N LEU A 112 16.18 -14.24 3.15
CA LEU A 112 17.16 -13.35 2.53
C LEU A 112 17.47 -12.14 3.42
N LEU A 113 16.45 -11.49 3.98
CA LEU A 113 16.62 -10.40 4.93
C LEU A 113 17.43 -10.81 6.16
N SER A 114 17.22 -12.03 6.66
CA SER A 114 18.00 -12.58 7.77
C SER A 114 19.45 -12.90 7.41
N ILE A 115 19.76 -13.21 6.14
CA ILE A 115 21.12 -13.53 5.69
C ILE A 115 21.93 -12.25 5.45
N VAL A 116 21.30 -11.27 4.79
CA VAL A 116 21.92 -9.97 4.44
C VAL A 116 21.93 -9.00 5.63
N ASP A 117 21.26 -9.37 6.73
CA ASP A 117 21.08 -8.55 7.94
C ASP A 117 20.52 -7.16 7.60
N ALA A 118 19.37 -7.17 6.92
CA ALA A 118 18.69 -5.98 6.45
C ALA A 118 17.39 -5.72 7.20
N THR A 119 17.12 -4.46 7.50
CA THR A 119 15.86 -3.99 8.09
C THR A 119 15.04 -3.19 7.09
N ILE A 120 13.72 -3.24 7.23
CA ILE A 120 12.79 -2.51 6.36
C ILE A 120 11.97 -1.51 7.17
N ASP A 121 12.00 -0.25 6.76
CA ASP A 121 11.14 0.81 7.26
C ASP A 121 10.08 1.17 6.22
N LEU A 122 8.83 0.90 6.54
CA LEU A 122 7.68 1.26 5.71
C LEU A 122 7.08 2.59 6.16
N ILE A 123 7.10 3.60 5.28
CA ILE A 123 6.47 4.90 5.48
C ILE A 123 5.15 4.94 4.70
N CYS A 124 4.05 4.95 5.42
CA CYS A 124 2.70 5.03 4.87
C CYS A 124 2.23 6.49 4.77
N LEU A 125 1.76 6.89 3.59
CA LEU A 125 1.19 8.23 3.36
C LEU A 125 -0.29 8.32 3.78
N SER A 126 -0.94 7.18 4.01
CA SER A 126 -2.31 7.13 4.55
C SER A 126 -2.32 7.30 6.08
N GLN A 127 -3.52 7.53 6.64
CA GLN A 127 -3.71 7.53 8.09
C GLN A 127 -3.49 6.14 8.72
N PRO A 128 -3.04 6.08 9.99
CA PRO A 128 -2.90 4.82 10.71
C PRO A 128 -4.25 4.11 10.86
N PRO A 129 -4.34 2.81 10.54
CA PRO A 129 -5.58 2.06 10.64
C PRO A 129 -5.91 1.67 12.10
N LEU A 130 -7.08 1.08 12.31
CA LEU A 130 -7.56 0.62 13.61
C LEU A 130 -7.17 -0.84 13.96
N HIS A 131 -6.28 -1.46 13.18
CA HIS A 131 -5.76 -2.80 13.42
C HIS A 131 -4.24 -2.77 13.53
N VAL A 132 -3.65 -3.87 14.02
CA VAL A 132 -2.19 -3.97 14.17
C VAL A 132 -1.53 -4.04 12.80
N VAL A 133 -0.49 -3.24 12.63
CA VAL A 133 0.30 -3.09 11.40
C VAL A 133 1.79 -3.18 11.74
N PRO A 134 2.65 -3.63 10.81
CA PRO A 134 2.32 -4.07 9.46
C PRO A 134 1.62 -5.43 9.43
N LEU A 135 0.64 -5.60 8.55
CA LEU A 135 -0.13 -6.84 8.42
C LEU A 135 0.06 -7.43 7.04
N LEU A 136 0.59 -8.65 6.99
CA LEU A 136 0.75 -9.41 5.76
C LEU A 136 -0.33 -10.48 5.69
N ARG A 137 -1.03 -10.53 4.56
CA ARG A 137 -2.06 -11.52 4.28
C ARG A 137 -1.55 -12.48 3.22
N TYR A 138 -1.64 -13.77 3.50
CA TYR A 138 -1.23 -14.81 2.57
C TYR A 138 -2.24 -15.95 2.54
N MET A 139 -2.24 -16.71 1.45
CA MET A 139 -3.07 -17.91 1.30
C MET A 139 -2.27 -19.13 1.75
N ASP A 140 -2.83 -19.92 2.66
CA ASP A 140 -2.28 -21.23 3.03
C ASP A 140 -2.53 -22.26 1.91
N GLY A 141 -1.84 -23.40 1.96
CA GLY A 141 -2.04 -24.52 1.01
C GLY A 141 -3.47 -25.10 1.02
N GLN A 142 -4.27 -24.80 2.05
CA GLN A 142 -5.70 -25.13 2.13
C GLN A 142 -6.62 -24.01 1.60
N ASN A 143 -6.08 -23.03 0.88
CA ASN A 143 -6.78 -21.85 0.35
C ASN A 143 -7.49 -21.02 1.45
N LYS A 144 -6.94 -21.03 2.67
CA LYS A 144 -7.41 -20.22 3.79
C LYS A 144 -6.53 -19.01 3.95
N VAL A 145 -7.16 -17.85 4.11
CA VAL A 145 -6.48 -16.59 4.39
C VAL A 145 -5.87 -16.66 5.79
N LYS A 146 -4.55 -16.44 5.87
CA LYS A 146 -3.81 -16.26 7.12
C LYS A 146 -3.18 -14.88 7.13
N HIS A 147 -2.89 -14.42 8.34
CA HIS A 147 -2.26 -13.14 8.58
C HIS A 147 -0.99 -13.34 9.40
N CYS A 148 0.05 -12.57 9.12
CA CYS A 148 1.25 -12.50 9.94
C CYS A 148 1.75 -11.06 10.07
N ILE A 149 2.47 -10.82 11.16
CA ILE A 149 3.15 -9.55 11.42
C ILE A 149 4.66 -9.87 11.33
N PRO A 150 5.37 -9.37 10.31
CA PRO A 150 6.81 -9.58 10.19
C PRO A 150 7.55 -8.79 11.29
N SER A 151 8.54 -9.43 11.91
CA SER A 151 9.38 -8.78 12.94
C SER A 151 10.51 -7.93 12.36
N TRP A 152 10.82 -8.09 11.07
CA TRP A 152 11.89 -7.41 10.35
C TRP A 152 11.44 -6.14 9.61
N MET A 153 10.17 -5.76 9.78
CA MET A 153 9.58 -4.60 9.13
C MET A 153 8.91 -3.70 10.15
N ASP A 154 9.37 -2.46 10.21
CA ASP A 154 8.76 -1.39 10.98
C ASP A 154 7.87 -0.55 10.08
N ILE A 155 6.85 0.06 10.67
CA ILE A 155 5.90 0.90 9.95
C ILE A 155 5.70 2.25 10.66
N SER A 156 5.75 3.32 9.88
CA SER A 156 5.50 4.68 10.31
C SER A 156 4.46 5.33 9.40
N PHE A 157 3.68 6.27 9.96
CA PHE A 157 2.63 6.97 9.23
C PHE A 157 2.97 8.44 9.09
N TRP A 158 2.90 8.94 7.87
CA TRP A 158 3.01 10.36 7.59
C TRP A 158 1.75 11.08 8.06
N ASN A 159 1.92 12.15 8.83
CA ASN A 159 0.82 12.97 9.29
C ASN A 159 1.03 14.42 8.87
N ASP A 160 0.16 14.91 7.99
CA ASP A 160 0.05 16.33 7.69
C ASP A 160 -0.93 16.98 8.67
N ASN A 161 -0.37 17.59 9.72
CA ASN A 161 -1.13 18.27 10.79
C ASN A 161 -2.07 19.37 10.26
N SER A 162 -1.89 19.85 9.02
CA SER A 162 -2.73 20.90 8.44
C SER A 162 -4.14 20.42 8.08
N GLN A 163 -4.36 19.11 7.84
CA GLN A 163 -5.65 18.57 7.38
C GLN A 163 -6.51 17.95 8.50
N ALA A 164 -5.91 17.61 9.64
CA ALA A 164 -6.57 16.84 10.70
C ALA A 164 -7.63 17.63 11.50
N ILE A 165 -7.64 18.96 11.42
CA ILE A 165 -8.45 19.81 12.33
C ILE A 165 -9.88 20.03 11.80
N GLN A 166 -10.16 19.81 10.51
CA GLN A 166 -11.40 20.31 9.89
C GLN A 166 -12.39 19.23 9.42
N GLN A 167 -12.03 17.95 9.39
CA GLN A 167 -12.93 16.91 8.89
C GLN A 167 -12.69 15.53 9.52
N TRP A 168 -13.78 14.87 9.94
CA TRP A 168 -13.73 13.45 10.31
C TRP A 168 -13.49 12.60 9.06
N LEU A 169 -12.43 11.78 9.09
CA LEU A 169 -12.11 10.85 8.00
C LEU A 169 -12.28 9.41 8.50
N PRO A 170 -13.06 8.57 7.79
CA PRO A 170 -13.20 7.17 8.14
C PRO A 170 -11.83 6.47 8.00
N ARG A 171 -11.38 5.81 9.08
CA ARG A 171 -10.11 5.07 9.12
C ARG A 171 -10.25 3.57 8.87
N CYS A 172 -11.49 3.07 8.81
CA CYS A 172 -11.76 1.67 8.56
C CYS A 172 -12.04 1.46 7.07
N LYS A 173 -11.15 0.74 6.39
CA LYS A 173 -11.34 0.32 5.00
C LYS A 173 -11.76 -1.14 4.96
N ILE A 174 -12.90 -1.41 4.33
CA ILE A 174 -13.35 -2.78 4.12
C ILE A 174 -12.58 -3.32 2.90
N TYR A 175 -11.68 -4.27 3.15
CA TYR A 175 -10.83 -4.87 2.12
C TYR A 175 -11.64 -5.31 0.89
N GLU A 176 -12.78 -5.98 1.09
CA GLU A 176 -13.62 -6.48 -0.01
C GLU A 176 -14.15 -5.35 -0.90
N LEU A 177 -14.64 -4.25 -0.32
CA LEU A 177 -15.12 -3.10 -1.07
C LEU A 177 -13.98 -2.44 -1.86
N GLN A 178 -12.79 -2.36 -1.26
CA GLN A 178 -11.60 -1.86 -1.94
C GLN A 178 -11.20 -2.75 -3.11
N MET A 179 -11.35 -4.08 -3.00
CA MET A 179 -11.08 -5.02 -4.08
C MET A 179 -12.18 -5.03 -5.16
N MET A 180 -13.40 -4.62 -4.83
CA MET A 180 -14.48 -4.40 -5.80
C MET A 180 -14.33 -3.10 -6.60
N GLY A 181 -13.30 -2.27 -6.29
CA GLY A 181 -13.05 -1.01 -6.97
C GLY A 181 -13.88 0.17 -6.46
N ILE A 182 -14.60 0.00 -5.34
CA ILE A 182 -15.40 1.06 -4.74
C ILE A 182 -14.45 2.00 -3.99
N MET A 183 -14.27 3.21 -4.51
CA MET A 183 -13.41 4.23 -3.89
C MET A 183 -14.17 5.03 -2.83
N GLU A 184 -13.47 5.45 -1.77
CA GLU A 184 -14.04 6.20 -0.64
C GLU A 184 -14.66 7.56 -1.07
N ASN A 185 -14.25 8.11 -2.21
CA ASN A 185 -14.80 9.35 -2.76
C ASN A 185 -16.22 9.19 -3.34
N GLU A 186 -16.74 7.97 -3.46
CA GLU A 186 -18.13 7.72 -3.87
C GLU A 186 -19.08 7.53 -2.68
N LEU A 187 -18.61 7.70 -1.44
CA LEU A 187 -19.48 7.65 -0.26
C LEU A 187 -20.42 8.85 -0.28
N SER A 188 -21.63 8.61 -0.81
CA SER A 188 -22.80 9.41 -0.54
C SER A 188 -22.92 9.60 0.97
N THR A 189 -23.23 10.82 1.39
CA THR A 189 -23.53 11.13 2.79
C THR A 189 -24.55 10.12 3.29
N VAL A 190 -24.14 9.23 4.20
CA VAL A 190 -25.07 8.31 4.86
C VAL A 190 -25.90 9.15 5.81
N SER A 191 -27.05 9.62 5.33
CA SER A 191 -28.07 10.21 6.19
C SER A 191 -28.75 9.06 6.91
N VAL A 192 -28.33 8.80 8.14
CA VAL A 192 -29.12 7.96 9.04
C VAL A 192 -30.38 8.76 9.37
N ASP A 193 -31.53 8.25 8.93
CA ASP A 193 -32.81 8.85 9.30
C ASP A 193 -32.90 8.92 10.81
N ARG A 194 -33.25 10.10 11.33
CA ARG A 194 -33.49 10.27 12.76
C ARG A 194 -34.59 9.31 13.18
N LEU A 195 -34.23 8.37 14.06
CA LEU A 195 -35.17 7.51 14.74
C LEU A 195 -36.20 8.39 15.48
N ASN A 196 -37.40 8.46 14.92
CA ASN A 196 -38.53 9.16 15.53
C ASN A 196 -39.26 8.20 16.47
N PHE A 197 -38.87 8.20 17.74
CA PHE A 197 -39.62 7.50 18.77
C PHE A 197 -40.91 8.28 19.06
N LYS A 198 -42.04 7.75 18.58
CA LYS A 198 -43.35 8.28 19.00
C LYS A 198 -43.60 7.83 20.45
N ASN A 199 -43.79 8.81 21.35
CA ASN A 199 -44.18 8.62 22.76
C ASN A 199 -43.12 8.11 23.74
N ALA A 200 -41.82 8.09 23.42
CA ALA A 200 -40.78 7.78 24.41
C ALA A 200 -40.34 9.06 25.16
N ARG A 201 -40.38 9.02 26.50
CA ARG A 201 -39.93 10.12 27.36
C ARG A 201 -38.42 10.10 27.61
N SER A 202 -37.81 8.92 27.48
CA SER A 202 -36.36 8.71 27.59
C SER A 202 -35.88 7.68 26.57
N VAL A 203 -34.57 7.67 26.30
CA VAL A 203 -33.93 6.70 25.40
C VAL A 203 -34.03 5.28 25.98
N ILE A 204 -33.94 5.13 27.30
CA ILE A 204 -34.13 3.84 27.99
C ILE A 204 -35.55 3.32 27.73
N ASP A 205 -36.58 4.15 27.92
CA ASP A 205 -37.97 3.74 27.67
C ASP A 205 -38.20 3.38 26.20
N ALA A 206 -37.51 4.05 25.27
CA ALA A 206 -37.58 3.74 23.85
C ALA A 206 -36.97 2.36 23.53
N MET A 207 -35.86 2.02 24.17
CA MET A 207 -35.18 0.73 24.01
C MET A 207 -36.01 -0.40 24.61
N ASP A 208 -36.52 -0.24 25.84
CA ASP A 208 -37.38 -1.22 26.50
C ASP A 208 -38.67 -1.49 25.70
N ASN A 209 -39.29 -0.45 25.14
CA ASN A 209 -40.47 -0.60 24.29
C ASN A 209 -40.16 -1.30 22.96
N PHE A 210 -38.97 -1.09 22.38
CA PHE A 210 -38.56 -1.75 21.15
C PHE A 210 -38.26 -3.24 21.39
N ASP A 211 -37.51 -3.54 22.45
CA ASP A 211 -37.16 -4.91 22.84
C ASP A 211 -38.39 -5.72 23.25
N SER A 212 -39.42 -5.08 23.80
CA SER A 212 -40.70 -5.74 24.12
C SER A 212 -41.60 -6.03 22.91
N ASN A 213 -41.36 -5.38 21.77
CA ASN A 213 -42.14 -5.52 20.53
C ASN A 213 -41.45 -6.39 19.47
N THR A 214 -40.27 -6.93 19.77
CA THR A 214 -39.51 -7.84 18.90
C THR A 214 -39.65 -9.27 19.41
#